data_AF-A0A126V2T2-F1
#
_entry.id   AF-A0A126V2T2-F1
#
_cell.length_a   1.000
_cell.length_b   1.000
_cell.length_c   1.000
_cell.angle_alpha   90.00
_cell.angle_beta   90.00
_cell.angle_gamma   90.00
#
_symmetry.space_group_name_H-M   'P 1'
#
loop_
_entity.id
_entity.type
_entity.pdbx_description
1 polymer ?
#
loop_
_entity_poly.entity_id
_entity_poly.type
_entity_poly.pdbx_seq_one_letter_code
_entity_poly.pdbx_strand_id
1 'polypeptide(L)'
;MLWLLQNTVLCFSAGLRLDLYIEAYGLTYLRIRALIWMGVVAIGLSLTAWQILKAYSNRWLVLRCATLAVGVLYICCFVNFAALIATVNIVNNKTNANYLCDFGPTAARAIQDAAKATGQPDYIWNTRACGFQQHNIDGWRDWGVRKWRTHV
;
A
#
# COMPACT_ATOMS: atom_id res chain seq x y z
N MET A 1 -22.74 -22.66 -5.59
CA MET A 1 -21.35 -22.49 -6.07
C MET A 1 -21.21 -21.39 -7.10
N LEU A 2 -22.02 -21.39 -8.16
CA LEU A 2 -21.92 -20.41 -9.25
C LEU A 2 -21.94 -18.95 -8.78
N TRP A 3 -22.89 -18.59 -7.90
CA TRP A 3 -22.97 -17.24 -7.33
C TRP A 3 -21.69 -16.82 -6.61
N LEU A 4 -21.09 -17.72 -5.83
CA LEU A 4 -19.92 -17.40 -5.02
C LEU A 4 -18.67 -17.26 -5.91
N LEU A 5 -18.52 -18.12 -6.92
CA LEU A 5 -17.48 -17.99 -7.93
C LEU A 5 -17.64 -16.69 -8.74
N GLN A 6 -18.87 -16.35 -9.13
CA GLN A 6 -19.18 -15.11 -9.85
C GLN A 6 -18.77 -13.88 -9.04
N ASN A 7 -19.06 -13.84 -7.73
CA ASN A 7 -18.65 -12.73 -6.87
C ASN A 7 -17.13 -12.61 -6.76
N THR A 8 -16.40 -13.73 -6.67
CA THR A 8 -14.93 -13.71 -6.70
C THR A 8 -14.41 -13.12 -8.02
N VAL A 9 -14.96 -13.54 -9.16
CA VAL A 9 -14.57 -13.02 -10.49
C VAL A 9 -14.90 -11.53 -10.62
N LEU A 10 -16.07 -11.10 -10.16
CA LEU A 10 -16.47 -9.69 -10.15
C LEU A 10 -15.54 -8.84 -9.28
N CYS A 11 -15.15 -9.34 -8.11
CA CYS A 11 -14.20 -8.66 -7.23
C CYS A 11 -12.83 -8.50 -7.92
N PHE A 12 -12.36 -9.53 -8.62
CA PHE A 12 -11.11 -9.46 -9.38
C PHE A 12 -11.20 -8.45 -10.54
N SER A 13 -12.31 -8.46 -11.27
CA SER A 13 -12.57 -7.50 -12.36
C SER A 13 -12.62 -6.05 -11.87
N ALA A 14 -13.25 -5.79 -10.72
CA ALA A 14 -13.23 -4.48 -10.09
C ALA A 14 -11.81 -4.04 -9.69
N GLY A 15 -10.97 -4.98 -9.23
CA GLY A 15 -9.55 -4.75 -8.95
C GLY A 15 -8.75 -4.35 -10.19
N LEU A 16 -8.91 -5.09 -11.30
CA LEU A 16 -8.26 -4.74 -12.58
C LEU A 16 -8.70 -3.37 -13.09
N ARG A 17 -9.98 -3.03 -12.90
CA ARG A 17 -10.46 -1.69 -13.25
C ARG A 17 -9.76 -0.62 -12.42
N LEU A 18 -9.58 -0.86 -11.12
CA LEU A 18 -8.88 0.07 -10.24
C LEU A 18 -7.40 0.22 -10.61
N ASP A 19 -6.75 -0.85 -11.04
CA ASP A 19 -5.38 -0.83 -11.57
C ASP A 19 -5.26 0.09 -12.78
N LEU A 20 -6.17 -0.04 -13.74
CA LEU A 20 -6.22 0.86 -14.91
C LEU A 20 -6.46 2.34 -14.49
N TYR A 21 -7.25 2.59 -13.45
CA TYR A 21 -7.42 3.94 -12.89
C TYR A 21 -6.16 4.48 -12.22
N ILE A 22 -5.35 3.62 -11.61
CA ILE A 22 -4.06 3.98 -11.01
C ILE A 22 -3.08 4.39 -12.09
N GLU A 23 -3.00 3.65 -13.19
CA GLU A 23 -2.17 4.00 -14.34
C GLU A 23 -2.55 5.39 -14.91
N ALA A 24 -3.84 5.65 -15.07
CA ALA A 24 -4.33 6.91 -15.63
C ALA A 24 -4.10 8.13 -14.72
N TYR A 25 -4.39 8.00 -13.42
CA TYR A 25 -4.49 9.13 -12.48
C TYR A 25 -3.49 9.13 -11.33
N GLY A 26 -2.63 8.12 -11.24
CA GLY A 26 -1.68 7.94 -10.13
C GLY A 26 -2.24 7.17 -8.94
N LEU A 27 -1.35 6.77 -8.03
CA LEU A 27 -1.65 6.00 -6.85
C LEU A 27 -2.03 6.92 -5.68
N THR A 28 -3.05 6.55 -4.91
CA THR A 28 -3.47 7.28 -3.71
C THR A 28 -3.68 6.32 -2.54
N TYR A 29 -3.72 6.86 -1.31
CA TYR A 29 -3.99 6.06 -0.12
C TYR A 29 -5.31 5.28 -0.22
N LEU A 30 -6.36 5.92 -0.72
CA LEU A 30 -7.67 5.30 -0.83
C LEU A 30 -7.63 4.09 -1.77
N ARG A 31 -6.96 4.23 -2.92
CA ARG A 31 -6.86 3.17 -3.93
C ARG A 31 -6.05 1.97 -3.43
N ILE A 32 -4.95 2.21 -2.72
CA ILE A 32 -4.17 1.13 -2.09
C ILE A 32 -5.02 0.39 -1.05
N ARG A 33 -5.69 1.12 -0.15
CA ARG A 33 -6.55 0.51 0.88
C ARG A 33 -7.67 -0.30 0.24
N ALA A 34 -8.27 0.22 -0.84
CA ALA A 34 -9.28 -0.49 -1.61
C ALA A 34 -8.73 -1.76 -2.28
N LEU A 35 -7.54 -1.72 -2.90
CA LEU A 35 -6.88 -2.90 -3.47
C LEU A 35 -6.62 -3.99 -2.42
N ILE A 36 -6.07 -3.61 -1.25
CA ILE A 36 -5.82 -4.54 -0.14
C ILE A 36 -7.14 -5.18 0.31
N TRP A 37 -8.18 -4.36 0.51
CA TRP A 37 -9.50 -4.84 0.91
C TRP A 37 -10.10 -5.81 -0.11
N MET A 38 -10.10 -5.44 -1.40
CA MET A 38 -10.61 -6.31 -2.46
C MET A 38 -9.83 -7.63 -2.55
N GLY A 39 -8.51 -7.60 -2.37
CA GLY A 39 -7.69 -8.81 -2.32
C GLY A 39 -8.08 -9.72 -1.15
N VAL A 40 -8.26 -9.15 0.05
CA VAL A 40 -8.73 -9.88 1.24
C VAL A 40 -10.10 -10.52 0.99
N VAL A 41 -11.04 -9.78 0.42
CA VAL A 41 -12.39 -10.28 0.10
C VAL A 41 -12.34 -11.39 -0.94
N ALA A 42 -11.59 -11.21 -2.03
CA ALA A 42 -11.46 -12.21 -3.08
C ALA A 42 -10.87 -13.54 -2.54
N ILE A 43 -9.86 -13.46 -1.67
CA ILE A 43 -9.27 -14.64 -1.03
C ILE A 43 -10.27 -15.27 -0.04
N GLY A 44 -10.95 -14.47 0.79
CA GLY A 44 -11.96 -14.96 1.73
C GLY A 44 -13.13 -15.68 1.05
N LEU A 45 -13.61 -15.13 -0.07
CA LEU A 45 -14.62 -15.79 -0.91
C LEU A 45 -14.08 -17.10 -1.49
N SER A 46 -12.85 -17.11 -2.01
CA SER A 46 -12.21 -18.32 -2.52
C SER A 46 -12.05 -19.41 -1.45
N LEU A 47 -11.68 -19.04 -0.22
CA LEU A 47 -11.62 -19.94 0.92
C LEU A 47 -13.00 -20.51 1.28
N THR A 48 -14.04 -19.68 1.19
CA THR A 48 -15.43 -20.11 1.41
C THR A 48 -15.86 -21.11 0.33
N ALA A 49 -15.54 -20.86 -0.95
CA ALA A 49 -15.77 -21.81 -2.03
C ALA A 49 -15.11 -23.16 -1.73
N TRP A 50 -13.83 -23.11 -1.35
CA TRP A 50 -13.02 -24.29 -1.03
C TRP A 50 -13.58 -25.06 0.17
N GLN A 51 -13.99 -24.35 1.23
CA GLN A 51 -14.58 -24.95 2.41
C GLN A 51 -15.81 -25.78 2.05
N ILE A 52 -16.69 -25.25 1.20
CA ILE A 52 -17.91 -25.97 0.84
C ILE A 52 -17.59 -27.16 -0.08
N LEU A 53 -16.66 -27.01 -1.03
CA LEU A 53 -16.25 -28.11 -1.92
C LEU A 53 -15.62 -29.29 -1.15
N LYS A 54 -14.89 -29.01 -0.08
CA LYS A 54 -14.26 -30.04 0.77
C LYS A 54 -15.07 -30.39 2.03
N ALA A 55 -16.28 -29.83 2.18
CA ALA A 55 -17.14 -30.02 3.35
C ALA A 55 -16.42 -29.80 4.70
N TYR A 56 -15.52 -28.81 4.78
CA TYR A 56 -14.85 -28.46 6.03
C TYR A 56 -15.78 -27.78 7.03
N SER A 57 -15.44 -27.85 8.32
CA SER A 57 -16.22 -27.21 9.38
C SER A 57 -16.14 -25.67 9.33
N ASN A 58 -17.17 -25.00 9.86
CA ASN A 58 -17.17 -23.54 9.95
C ASN A 58 -16.00 -23.00 10.80
N ARG A 59 -15.55 -23.77 11.81
CA ARG A 59 -14.38 -23.43 12.63
C ARG A 59 -13.10 -23.34 11.78
N TRP A 60 -12.95 -24.24 10.81
CA TRP A 60 -11.81 -24.24 9.88
C TRP A 60 -11.78 -22.95 9.05
N LEU A 61 -12.94 -22.51 8.53
CA LEU A 61 -13.04 -21.28 7.74
C LEU A 61 -12.70 -20.04 8.58
N VAL A 62 -13.28 -19.92 9.78
CA VAL A 62 -13.06 -18.76 10.66
C VAL A 62 -11.58 -18.62 11.03
N LEU A 63 -10.92 -19.73 11.38
CA LEU A 63 -9.48 -19.70 11.69
C LEU A 63 -8.66 -19.22 10.49
N ARG A 64 -8.95 -19.71 9.27
CA ARG A 64 -8.21 -19.32 8.07
C ARG A 64 -8.45 -17.86 7.68
N CYS A 65 -9.70 -17.39 7.75
CA CYS A 65 -10.04 -15.98 7.51
C CYS A 65 -9.39 -15.06 8.56
N ALA A 66 -9.36 -15.47 9.84
CA ALA A 66 -8.69 -14.72 10.89
C ALA A 66 -7.17 -14.66 10.66
N THR A 67 -6.54 -15.78 10.32
CA THR A 67 -5.09 -15.80 9.98
C THR A 67 -4.77 -14.92 8.80
N LEU A 68 -5.65 -14.88 7.78
CA LEU A 68 -5.49 -14.01 6.63
C LEU A 68 -5.58 -12.53 7.02
N ALA A 69 -6.61 -12.15 7.80
CA ALA A 69 -6.77 -10.77 8.26
C ALA A 69 -5.58 -10.29 9.10
N VAL A 70 -5.14 -11.10 10.08
CA VAL A 70 -3.97 -10.79 10.91
C VAL A 70 -2.70 -10.72 10.08
N GLY A 71 -2.50 -11.67 9.15
CA GLY A 71 -1.33 -11.67 8.26
C GLY A 71 -1.25 -10.42 7.39
N VAL A 72 -2.37 -10.00 6.81
CA VAL A 72 -2.45 -8.78 5.99
C VAL A 72 -2.14 -7.53 6.82
N LEU A 73 -2.74 -7.40 8.00
CA LEU A 73 -2.47 -6.28 8.91
C LEU A 73 -0.99 -6.26 9.33
N TYR A 74 -0.44 -7.41 9.67
CA TYR A 74 0.97 -7.55 10.05
C TYR A 74 1.89 -7.10 8.92
N ILE A 75 1.66 -7.54 7.68
CA ILE A 75 2.43 -7.11 6.51
C ILE A 75 2.32 -5.59 6.31
N CYS A 76 1.12 -5.02 6.44
CA CYS A 76 0.89 -3.59 6.30
C CYS A 76 1.68 -2.74 7.31
N CYS A 77 2.06 -3.28 8.47
CA CYS A 77 2.91 -2.59 9.44
C CYS A 77 4.33 -2.34 8.91
N PHE A 78 4.84 -3.19 8.02
CA PHE A 78 6.21 -3.08 7.48
C PHE A 78 6.30 -2.30 6.17
N VAL A 79 5.18 -2.14 5.47
CA VAL A 79 5.11 -1.40 4.21
C VAL A 79 4.98 0.09 4.49
N ASN A 80 5.87 0.88 3.91
CA ASN A 80 5.75 2.34 3.90
C ASN A 80 4.94 2.77 2.67
N PHE A 81 3.62 2.86 2.84
CA PHE A 81 2.72 3.28 1.77
C PHE A 81 2.98 4.70 1.28
N ALA A 82 3.45 5.59 2.15
CA ALA A 82 3.77 6.97 1.77
C ALA A 82 4.94 7.00 0.76
N ALA A 83 6.01 6.27 1.06
CA ALA A 83 7.15 6.09 0.17
C ALA A 83 6.74 5.42 -1.15
N LEU A 84 5.94 4.34 -1.09
CA LEU A 84 5.47 3.63 -2.28
C LEU A 84 4.67 4.54 -3.21
N ILE A 85 3.71 5.29 -2.67
CA ILE A 85 2.88 6.23 -3.45
C ILE A 85 3.76 7.30 -4.09
N ALA A 86 4.69 7.88 -3.33
CA ALA A 86 5.57 8.92 -3.82
C ALA A 86 6.42 8.43 -4.99
N THR A 87 7.09 7.29 -4.87
CA THR A 87 7.95 6.73 -5.92
C THR A 87 7.15 6.46 -7.20
N VAL A 88 6.01 5.76 -7.10
CA VAL A 88 5.18 5.43 -8.27
C VAL A 88 4.67 6.68 -8.98
N ASN A 89 4.22 7.69 -8.21
CA ASN A 89 3.64 8.88 -8.83
C ASN A 89 4.70 9.82 -9.40
N ILE A 90 5.91 9.89 -8.82
CA ILE A 90 7.03 10.66 -9.39
C ILE A 90 7.45 10.05 -10.72
N VAL A 91 7.68 8.73 -10.76
CA VAL A 91 8.07 8.01 -11.99
C VAL A 91 7.06 8.21 -13.12
N ASN A 92 5.77 8.24 -12.79
CA ASN A 92 4.70 8.44 -13.77
C ASN A 92 4.34 9.92 -14.02
N ASN A 93 5.02 10.87 -13.37
CA ASN A 93 4.73 12.30 -13.41
C ASN A 93 3.25 12.63 -13.08
N LYS A 94 2.67 11.92 -12.11
CA LYS A 94 1.26 12.05 -11.65
C LYS A 94 1.18 12.64 -10.24
N THR A 95 2.07 13.55 -9.88
CA THR A 95 2.12 14.15 -8.54
C THR A 95 2.48 15.63 -8.57
N ASN A 96 2.27 16.30 -7.46
CA ASN A 96 2.68 17.68 -7.22
C ASN A 96 3.49 17.77 -5.93
N ALA A 97 4.42 18.73 -5.84
CA ALA A 97 5.26 18.87 -4.66
C ALA A 97 4.47 19.11 -3.36
N ASN A 98 3.37 19.86 -3.43
CA ASN A 98 2.48 20.08 -2.27
C ASN A 98 1.90 18.76 -1.74
N TYR A 99 1.44 17.88 -2.63
CA TYR A 99 0.93 16.57 -2.24
C TYR A 99 2.03 15.66 -1.69
N LEU A 100 3.27 15.80 -2.18
CA LEU A 100 4.41 15.08 -1.62
C LEU A 100 4.74 15.54 -0.18
N CYS A 101 4.46 16.81 0.17
CA CYS A 101 4.65 17.32 1.54
C CYS A 101 3.75 16.62 2.56
N ASP A 102 2.53 16.23 2.18
CA ASP A 102 1.54 15.61 3.08
C ASP A 102 1.98 14.23 3.60
N PHE A 103 2.93 13.57 2.92
CA PHE A 103 3.44 12.26 3.31
C PHE A 103 4.37 12.28 4.54
N GLY A 104 4.85 13.45 4.94
CA GLY A 104 5.73 13.60 6.09
C GLY A 104 7.16 13.08 5.88
N PRO A 105 8.01 13.13 6.92
CA PRO A 105 9.45 12.86 6.82
C PRO A 105 9.76 11.41 6.43
N THR A 106 8.84 10.46 6.67
CA THR A 106 9.04 9.05 6.34
C THR A 106 9.08 8.75 4.83
N ALA A 107 8.58 9.66 3.98
CA ALA A 107 8.64 9.54 2.53
C ALA A 107 9.78 10.37 1.90
N ALA A 108 10.44 11.24 2.67
CA ALA A 108 11.40 12.21 2.15
C ALA A 108 12.55 11.55 1.35
N ARG A 109 13.12 10.46 1.88
CA ARG A 109 14.18 9.72 1.18
C ARG A 109 13.69 9.10 -0.14
N ALA A 110 12.54 8.43 -0.11
CA ALA A 110 11.96 7.81 -1.30
C ALA A 110 11.62 8.84 -2.40
N ILE A 111 11.19 10.04 -2.01
CA ILE A 111 10.99 11.17 -2.93
C ILE A 111 12.32 11.58 -3.58
N GLN A 112 13.37 11.75 -2.78
CA GLN A 112 14.70 12.13 -3.30
C GLN A 112 15.27 11.07 -4.26
N ASP A 113 15.16 9.80 -3.89
CA ASP A 113 15.68 8.69 -4.71
C ASP A 113 14.90 8.57 -6.02
N ALA A 114 13.56 8.68 -5.98
CA ALA A 114 12.72 8.67 -7.18
C ALA A 114 12.99 9.88 -8.08
N ALA A 115 13.08 11.08 -7.51
CA ALA A 115 13.33 12.31 -8.26
C ALA A 115 14.71 12.29 -8.96
N LYS A 116 15.74 11.73 -8.31
CA LYS A 116 17.06 11.51 -8.91
C LYS A 116 17.00 10.50 -10.04
N ALA A 117 16.31 9.36 -9.84
CA ALA A 117 16.19 8.31 -10.83
C ALA A 117 15.45 8.75 -12.10
N THR A 118 14.43 9.60 -11.95
CA THR A 118 13.62 10.11 -13.08
C THR A 118 14.19 11.41 -13.68
N GLY A 119 15.23 12.02 -13.09
CA GLY A 119 15.82 13.26 -13.57
C GLY A 119 14.93 14.49 -13.39
N GLN A 120 14.11 14.51 -12.34
CA GLN A 120 13.13 15.57 -12.05
C GLN A 120 13.52 16.33 -10.76
N PRO A 121 14.51 17.24 -10.82
CA PRO A 121 15.05 17.91 -9.64
C PRO A 121 14.03 18.83 -8.96
N ASP A 122 13.00 19.29 -9.66
CA ASP A 122 11.94 20.17 -9.14
C ASP A 122 11.26 19.59 -7.91
N TYR A 123 11.05 18.27 -7.88
CA TYR A 123 10.49 17.61 -6.70
C TYR A 123 11.41 17.72 -5.49
N ILE A 124 12.73 17.70 -5.66
CA ILE A 124 13.71 17.82 -4.57
C ILE A 124 13.69 19.25 -4.00
N TRP A 125 13.71 20.26 -4.87
CA TRP A 125 13.73 21.66 -4.45
C TRP A 125 12.43 22.06 -3.75
N ASN A 126 11.29 21.71 -4.35
CA ASN A 126 10.00 22.06 -3.78
C ASN A 126 9.73 21.29 -2.48
N THR A 127 10.22 20.05 -2.35
CA THR A 127 10.01 19.31 -1.09
C THR A 127 10.96 19.71 0.04
N ARG A 128 12.07 20.41 -0.23
CA ARG A 128 12.85 21.06 0.84
C ARG A 128 12.04 22.13 1.57
N ALA A 129 11.12 22.80 0.88
CA ALA A 129 10.22 23.77 1.49
C ALA A 129 9.18 23.14 2.42
N CYS A 130 8.94 21.81 2.33
CA CYS A 130 8.06 21.11 3.28
C CYS A 130 8.62 21.11 4.72
N GLY A 131 9.90 21.46 4.92
CA GLY A 131 10.51 21.50 6.24
C GLY A 131 10.60 20.13 6.91
N PHE A 132 10.82 19.05 6.14
CA PHE A 132 11.01 17.72 6.70
C PHE A 132 12.23 17.71 7.63
N GLN A 133 11.97 17.81 8.93
CA GLN A 133 13.01 17.70 9.93
C GLN A 133 13.41 16.23 10.02
N GLN A 134 14.60 15.91 9.52
CA GLN A 134 15.19 14.59 9.64
C GLN A 134 15.41 14.33 11.14
N HIS A 135 14.44 13.66 11.78
CA HIS A 135 14.53 13.36 13.20
C HIS A 135 15.66 12.36 13.40
N ASN A 136 16.76 12.79 14.01
CA ASN A 136 17.88 11.92 14.32
C ASN A 136 17.45 10.89 15.36
N ILE A 137 17.95 9.65 15.26
CA ILE A 137 17.61 8.63 16.25
C ILE A 137 18.52 8.87 17.46
N ASP A 138 18.05 9.72 18.39
CA ASP A 138 18.84 10.13 19.56
C ASP A 138 18.86 9.06 20.68
N GLY A 139 18.07 8.00 20.56
CA GLY A 139 18.07 6.88 21.49
C GLY A 139 17.08 5.78 21.15
N TRP A 140 17.07 4.71 21.95
CA TRP A 140 16.23 3.52 21.71
C TRP A 140 14.72 3.81 21.70
N ARG A 141 14.26 4.85 22.41
CA ARG A 141 12.85 5.27 22.45
C ARG A 141 12.38 5.90 21.15
N ASP A 142 13.30 6.55 20.44
CA ASP A 142 13.02 7.21 19.18
C ASP A 142 13.32 6.31 17.98
N TRP A 143 13.85 5.11 18.26
CA TRP A 143 14.05 4.07 17.27
C TRP A 143 12.71 3.47 16.84
N GLY A 144 12.53 3.38 15.53
CA GLY A 144 11.41 2.66 14.93
C GLY A 144 11.82 2.16 13.54
N VAL A 145 11.29 1.00 13.15
CA VAL A 145 11.64 0.31 11.89
C VAL A 145 11.58 1.24 10.67
N ARG A 146 10.59 2.15 10.60
CA ARG A 146 10.45 3.13 9.50
C ARG A 146 11.50 4.24 9.56
N LYS A 147 11.79 4.79 10.75
CA LYS A 147 12.82 5.82 10.94
C LYS A 147 14.22 5.28 10.62
N TRP A 148 14.53 4.06 11.07
CA TRP A 148 15.82 3.42 10.81
C TRP A 148 16.10 3.26 9.30
N ARG A 149 15.08 2.86 8.50
CA ARG A 149 15.22 2.68 7.04
C ARG A 149 15.46 4.00 6.27
N THR A 150 15.11 5.14 6.85
CA THR A 150 15.35 6.44 6.21
C THR A 150 16.72 7.05 6.52
N HIS A 151 17.44 6.51 7.51
CA HIS A 151 18.73 7.01 7.99
C HIS A 151 19.97 6.33 7.37
N VAL A 152 19.85 5.10 6.87
CA VAL A 152 20.91 4.37 6.15
C VAL A 152 20.75 4.60 4.67
#